data_AF-A0A2E2KLM3-F1
#
_entry.id   AF-A0A2E2KLM3-F1
#
_cell.length_a   1.000
_cell.length_b   1.000
_cell.length_c   1.000
_cell.angle_alpha   90.00
_cell.angle_beta   90.00
_cell.angle_gamma   90.00
#
_symmetry.space_group_name_H-M   'P 1'
#
loop_
_entity.id
_entity.type
_entity.pdbx_description
1 polymer ?
#
loop_
_entity_poly.entity_id
_entity_poly.type
_entity_poly.pdbx_seq_one_letter_code
_entity_poly.pdbx_strand_id
1 'polypeptide(L)'
;MEENLQKLLDQADQLKNGIKQMQDESRMVGYNAVGIRENAEIIQKCLKKVGNNKIAALANRDKRKVYDQMEDAVEQLMELIK
;
A
#
# COMPACT_ATOMS: atom_id res chain seq x y z
N MET A 1 -37.54 -16.16 27.73
CA MET A 1 -37.77 -15.12 26.70
C MET A 1 -36.70 -14.04 26.80
N GLU A 2 -36.36 -13.57 28.01
CA GLU A 2 -35.21 -12.68 28.28
C GLU A 2 -33.86 -13.19 27.78
N GLU A 3 -33.49 -14.45 28.03
CA GLU A 3 -32.20 -15.00 27.55
C GLU A 3 -32.06 -14.97 26.02
N ASN A 4 -33.16 -15.18 25.29
CA ASN A 4 -33.15 -15.12 23.83
C ASN A 4 -33.03 -13.68 23.34
N LEU A 5 -33.61 -12.72 24.05
CA LEU A 5 -33.48 -11.30 23.75
C LEU A 5 -32.04 -10.82 24.01
N GLN A 6 -31.44 -11.22 25.14
CA GLN A 6 -30.06 -10.90 25.48
C GLN A 6 -29.08 -11.47 24.44
N LYS A 7 -29.26 -12.74 24.05
CA LYS A 7 -28.46 -13.34 22.97
C LYS A 7 -28.59 -12.57 21.66
N LEU A 8 -29.78 -12.10 21.32
CA LEU A 8 -30.01 -11.34 20.10
C LEU A 8 -29.31 -9.98 20.14
N LEU A 9 -29.29 -9.32 21.29
CA LEU A 9 -28.57 -8.06 21.51
C LEU A 9 -27.05 -8.28 21.40
N ASP A 10 -26.53 -9.32 22.03
CA ASP A 10 -25.10 -9.66 21.97
C ASP A 10 -24.67 -9.97 20.52
N GLN A 11 -25.50 -10.69 19.76
CA GLN A 11 -25.27 -10.96 18.34
C GLN A 11 -25.31 -9.69 17.48
N ALA A 12 -26.23 -8.76 17.79
CA ALA A 12 -26.31 -7.48 17.10
C ALA A 12 -25.07 -6.60 17.36
N ASP A 13 -24.56 -6.60 18.60
CA ASP A 13 -23.34 -5.88 18.95
C ASP A 13 -22.10 -6.51 18.30
N GLN A 14 -22.01 -7.84 18.25
CA GLN A 14 -20.95 -8.53 17.52
C GLN A 14 -20.97 -8.19 16.03
N LEU A 15 -22.16 -8.19 15.40
CA LEU A 15 -22.31 -7.82 14.00
C LEU A 15 -21.90 -6.36 13.75
N LYS A 16 -22.34 -5.44 14.60
CA LYS A 16 -21.98 -4.02 14.51
C LYS A 16 -20.47 -3.82 14.62
N ASN A 17 -19.82 -4.50 15.55
CA ASN A 17 -18.37 -4.43 15.73
C ASN A 17 -17.63 -5.04 14.52
N GLY A 18 -18.11 -6.17 13.99
CA GLY A 18 -17.55 -6.79 12.79
C GLY A 18 -17.68 -5.90 11.54
N ILE A 19 -18.82 -5.23 11.36
CA ILE A 19 -19.03 -4.26 10.26
C ILE A 19 -18.06 -3.09 10.38
N LYS A 20 -17.87 -2.56 11.59
CA LYS A 20 -16.93 -1.46 11.83
C LYS A 20 -15.49 -1.88 11.53
N GLN A 21 -15.09 -3.06 11.98
CA GLN A 21 -13.77 -3.62 11.68
C GLN A 21 -13.56 -3.80 10.17
N MET A 22 -14.53 -4.39 9.46
CA MET A 22 -14.46 -4.53 8.00
C MET A 22 -14.36 -3.19 7.28
N GLN A 23 -15.07 -2.16 7.77
CA GLN A 23 -14.99 -0.82 7.20
C GLN A 23 -13.59 -0.22 7.36
N ASP A 24 -12.98 -0.39 8.54
CA ASP A 24 -11.64 0.12 8.82
C ASP A 24 -10.57 -0.65 8.02
N GLU A 25 -10.69 -1.97 7.92
CA GLU A 25 -9.84 -2.81 7.06
C GLU A 25 -9.97 -2.43 5.57
N SER A 26 -11.20 -2.25 5.08
CA SER A 26 -11.45 -1.84 3.69
C SER A 26 -10.84 -0.48 3.36
N ARG A 27 -10.88 0.47 4.30
CA ARG A 27 -10.21 1.77 4.17
C ARG A 27 -8.69 1.60 4.08
N MET A 28 -8.10 0.80 4.97
CA MET A 28 -6.65 0.52 4.94
C MET A 28 -6.22 -0.10 3.61
N VAL A 29 -6.99 -1.05 3.08
CA VAL A 29 -6.73 -1.63 1.74
C VAL A 29 -6.79 -0.57 0.65
N GLY A 30 -7.76 0.35 0.70
CA GLY A 30 -7.87 1.46 -0.24
C GLY A 30 -6.65 2.40 -0.20
N TYR A 31 -6.18 2.77 1.00
CA TYR A 31 -4.98 3.59 1.18
C TYR A 31 -3.73 2.86 0.69
N ASN A 32 -3.57 1.58 1.03
CA ASN A 32 -2.44 0.76 0.57
C ASN A 32 -2.43 0.63 -0.95
N ALA A 33 -3.59 0.47 -1.59
CA ALA A 33 -3.70 0.39 -3.06
C ALA A 33 -3.24 1.69 -3.76
N VAL A 34 -3.53 2.85 -3.18
CA VAL A 34 -3.07 4.14 -3.71
C VAL A 34 -1.53 4.24 -3.60
N GLY A 35 -0.97 3.93 -2.43
CA GLY A 35 0.48 3.98 -2.23
C GLY A 35 1.25 2.95 -3.06
N ILE A 36 0.70 1.75 -3.27
CA ILE A 36 1.29 0.72 -4.15
C ILE A 36 1.39 1.25 -5.59
N ARG A 37 0.32 1.88 -6.08
CA ARG A 37 0.30 2.46 -7.44
C ARG A 37 1.34 3.58 -7.58
N GLU A 38 1.43 4.48 -6.61
CA GLU A 38 2.40 5.59 -6.64
C GLU A 38 3.85 5.08 -6.66
N ASN A 39 4.17 4.12 -5.81
CA ASN A 39 5.50 3.49 -5.78
C ASN A 39 5.80 2.72 -7.09
N ALA A 40 4.81 2.01 -7.65
CA ALA A 40 4.96 1.35 -8.95
C ALA A 40 5.24 2.35 -10.09
N GLU A 41 4.62 3.53 -10.08
CA GLU A 41 4.91 4.59 -11.05
C GLU A 41 6.33 5.16 -10.89
N ILE A 42 6.82 5.34 -9.66
CA ILE A 42 8.19 5.80 -9.38
C ILE A 42 9.20 4.78 -9.92
N ILE A 43 8.98 3.50 -9.64
CA ILE A 43 9.80 2.40 -10.16
C ILE A 43 9.79 2.40 -11.70
N GLN A 44 8.62 2.54 -12.32
CA GLN A 44 8.51 2.60 -13.78
C GLN A 44 9.29 3.80 -14.36
N LYS A 45 9.23 4.97 -13.72
CA LYS A 45 10.01 6.16 -14.13
C LYS A 45 11.51 5.91 -14.00
N CYS A 46 11.96 5.27 -12.93
CA CYS A 46 13.37 4.90 -12.75
C CYS A 46 13.84 3.91 -13.82
N LEU A 47 13.05 2.87 -14.10
CA LEU A 47 13.33 1.92 -15.18
C LEU A 47 13.41 2.58 -16.56
N LYS A 48 12.52 3.53 -16.87
CA LYS A 48 12.59 4.30 -18.12
C LYS A 48 13.87 5.14 -18.22
N LYS A 49 14.35 5.72 -17.11
CA LYS A 49 15.64 6.44 -17.07
C LYS A 49 16.82 5.49 -17.29
N VAL A 50 16.75 4.27 -16.75
CA VAL A 50 17.77 3.23 -16.88
C VAL A 50 17.82 2.65 -18.30
N GLY A 51 16.68 2.23 -18.85
CA GLY A 51 16.59 1.52 -20.13
C GLY A 51 16.79 2.38 -21.39
N ASN A 52 16.44 3.66 -21.37
CA ASN A 52 16.50 4.52 -22.57
C ASN A 52 17.87 5.16 -22.86
N ASN A 53 19.00 4.51 -22.57
CA ASN A 53 20.36 5.07 -22.77
C ASN A 53 20.64 6.42 -22.09
N LYS A 54 19.69 7.00 -21.33
CA LYS A 54 19.95 8.18 -20.50
C LYS A 54 21.02 7.89 -19.47
N ILE A 55 21.13 6.66 -18.97
CA ILE A 55 22.24 6.25 -18.10
C ILE A 55 23.60 6.30 -18.79
N ALA A 56 23.73 5.96 -20.07
CA ALA A 56 25.00 6.14 -20.78
C ALA A 56 25.42 7.62 -20.86
N ALA A 57 24.43 8.53 -20.87
CA ALA A 57 24.61 9.99 -20.85
C ALA A 57 24.59 10.62 -19.45
N LEU A 58 24.23 9.89 -18.38
CA LEU A 58 24.15 10.40 -17.01
C LEU A 58 25.50 10.19 -16.32
N ALA A 59 25.90 11.19 -15.53
CA ALA A 59 27.04 11.07 -14.64
C ALA A 59 26.81 9.93 -13.62
N ASN A 60 27.88 9.26 -13.19
CA ASN A 60 27.80 8.16 -12.21
C ASN A 60 27.07 8.54 -10.92
N ARG A 61 27.11 9.81 -10.51
CA ARG A 61 26.36 10.32 -9.35
C ARG A 61 24.84 10.26 -9.57
N ASP A 62 24.38 10.59 -10.77
CA ASP A 62 22.94 10.62 -11.06
C ASP A 62 22.40 9.21 -11.31
N LYS A 63 23.26 8.26 -11.72
CA LYS A 63 22.91 6.83 -11.74
C LYS A 63 22.61 6.32 -10.35
N ARG A 64 23.50 6.56 -9.37
CA ARG A 64 23.30 6.15 -7.98
C ARG A 64 21.99 6.70 -7.43
N LYS A 65 21.73 7.99 -7.62
CA LYS A 65 20.44 8.61 -7.23
C LYS A 65 19.21 7.93 -7.82
N VAL A 66 19.27 7.44 -9.06
CA VAL A 66 18.15 6.72 -9.69
C VAL A 66 17.98 5.33 -9.09
N TYR A 67 19.08 4.65 -8.72
CA TYR A 67 19.02 3.37 -8.02
C TYR A 67 18.52 3.55 -6.58
N ASP A 68 19.04 4.54 -5.85
CA ASP A 68 18.60 4.87 -4.48
C ASP A 68 17.09 5.16 -4.46
N GLN A 69 16.59 6.00 -5.40
CA GLN A 69 15.15 6.26 -5.53
C GLN A 69 14.31 5.02 -5.87
N MET A 70 14.89 4.06 -6.58
CA MET A 70 14.21 2.82 -6.93
C MET A 70 14.16 1.86 -5.75
N GLU A 71 15.22 1.80 -4.96
CA GLU A 71 15.30 1.03 -3.72
C GLU A 71 14.32 1.56 -2.67
N ASP A 72 14.32 2.88 -2.42
CA ASP A 72 13.37 3.53 -1.50
C ASP A 72 11.91 3.24 -1.88
N ALA A 73 11.58 3.30 -3.18
CA ALA A 73 10.22 3.02 -3.66
C ALA A 73 9.85 1.54 -3.52
N VAL A 74 10.80 0.62 -3.65
CA VAL A 74 10.58 -0.82 -3.41
C VAL A 74 10.37 -1.09 -1.93
N GLU A 75 11.17 -0.49 -1.04
CA GLU A 75 11.00 -0.62 0.41
C GLU A 75 9.62 -0.14 0.86
N GLN A 76 9.20 1.05 0.42
CA GLN A 76 7.86 1.58 0.72
C GLN A 76 6.74 0.69 0.17
N LEU A 77 6.93 0.10 -1.01
CA LEU A 77 5.95 -0.82 -1.60
C LEU A 77 5.84 -2.11 -0.77
N MET A 78 6.96 -2.60 -0.22
CA MET A 78 6.98 -3.77 0.67
C MET A 78 6.33 -3.49 2.04
N GLU A 79 6.37 -2.26 2.54
CA GLU A 79 5.67 -1.85 3.76
C GLU A 79 4.15 -1.80 3.58
N LEU A 80 3.66 -1.40 2.40
CA LEU A 80 2.23 -1.30 2.09
C LEU A 80 1.56 -2.66 1.81
N ILE A 81 2.35 -3.69 1.54
CA ILE A 81 1.87 -5.06 1.30
C ILE A 81 1.82 -5.90 2.59
N LYS A 82 2.50 -5.46 3.67
CA LYS A 82 2.41 -6.09 5.00
C LYS A 82 1.10 -5.78 5.68
#